data_AF-A0A969TJG9-F1
#
_entry.id   AF-A0A969TJG9-F1
#
_cell.length_a   1.000
_cell.length_b   1.000
_cell.length_c   1.000
_cell.angle_alpha   90.00
_cell.angle_beta   90.00
_cell.angle_gamma   90.00
#
_symmetry.space_group_name_H-M   'P 1'
#
loop_
_entity.id
_entity.type
_entity.pdbx_description
1 polymer ?
#
loop_
_entity_poly.entity_id
_entity_poly.type
_entity_poly.pdbx_seq_one_letter_code
_entity_poly.pdbx_strand_id
1 'polypeptide(L)'
;MAMKFSDYKGAFTGSGRPLSRLDATLDVASSDPFLQPEVFAGIAQELAFPHLRLSGSSSYLDAVLSAINFQHRVKRYRRPTPGHTNLQELENLASQPIFDHTHCSSQRQTVTQPPVDPVAISHLSFSGKEGDTGTFQIRLTQAPTSTVTLTFITGNFLVVDADATVQNGTQTTIRFTPQDWHQTRTVSFIAELDGVCTNRDQGNVINYTLTDGLIFNGVYDLGTIANTYTPDSSHFNIDLDFRNDYLGFWTVERRSLAQKAANDWAESIADEWTELQLNSSIKLVGNDGYYTDSTFTTQRYVDDLVVFVGSLNSNGLAGGFGGPEYDFGGWVTSPDLMPRVAQITIDITVGDEYLYNVVAHEIGHALGLVGLNWVSYLQQDLTTPQTAVFQGGYSRAANGGNDIPLQSQDGANPITGEYDYWHPAAQVYSIMSYQWLYDVSGPTTIDYAMLADSGYSIYGVTASLPATRPTIVKASDPSTSAITTTSDTSSSTSPVTAEINSSTISSTANTSFQRPTPAARAFACSCLVCSGRWTALNPVSDLSAAIAQV
;
A
#
# COMPACT_ATOMS: atom_id res chain seq x y z
N MET A 1 11.48 19.88 -19.35
CA MET A 1 10.13 20.20 -19.87
C MET A 1 10.30 21.01 -21.16
N ALA A 2 10.12 20.39 -22.32
CA ALA A 2 10.16 21.04 -23.62
C ALA A 2 8.73 21.10 -24.16
N MET A 3 8.10 22.28 -24.11
CA MET A 3 6.80 22.49 -24.77
C MET A 3 7.03 22.96 -26.20
N LYS A 4 6.60 22.13 -27.15
CA LYS A 4 6.44 22.48 -28.56
C LYS A 4 5.26 23.45 -28.70
N PHE A 5 5.52 24.63 -29.23
CA PHE A 5 4.50 25.52 -29.77
C PHE A 5 4.21 25.14 -31.22
N SER A 6 3.07 24.53 -31.47
CA SER A 6 2.45 24.52 -32.80
C SER A 6 0.95 24.34 -32.63
N ASP A 7 0.21 25.45 -32.70
CA ASP A 7 -0.95 25.61 -33.59
C ASP A 7 -1.78 26.83 -33.16
N TYR A 8 -1.45 27.99 -33.72
CA TYR A 8 -2.40 29.09 -33.91
C TYR A 8 -2.08 29.76 -35.25
N LYS A 9 -2.61 29.19 -36.33
CA LYS A 9 -2.77 29.87 -37.62
C LYS A 9 -4.16 30.47 -37.67
N GLY A 10 -4.27 31.74 -37.32
CA GLY A 10 -5.45 32.58 -37.57
C GLY A 10 -5.02 33.84 -38.31
N ALA A 11 -5.53 34.02 -39.52
CA ALA A 11 -5.18 35.09 -40.43
C ALA A 11 -5.59 36.48 -39.90
N PHE A 12 -4.68 37.46 -39.98
CA PHE A 12 -5.04 38.86 -40.19
C PHE A 12 -4.12 39.48 -41.24
N THR A 13 -4.70 39.70 -42.41
CA THR A 13 -4.14 40.49 -43.50
C THR A 13 -4.54 41.96 -43.31
N GLY A 14 -3.56 42.86 -43.40
CA GLY A 14 -3.76 44.22 -43.94
C GLY A 14 -3.96 45.37 -42.95
N SER A 15 -2.92 46.19 -42.79
CA SER A 15 -2.87 47.64 -43.09
C SER A 15 -1.84 48.34 -42.20
N GLY A 16 -0.95 49.10 -42.82
CA GLY A 16 0.22 49.68 -42.18
C GLY A 16 -0.07 50.92 -41.32
N ARG A 17 0.53 50.94 -40.12
CA ARG A 17 1.07 52.11 -39.40
C ARG A 17 2.17 51.64 -38.44
N PRO A 18 3.24 52.43 -38.19
CA PRO A 18 4.26 52.05 -37.22
C PRO A 18 3.74 52.24 -35.79
N LEU A 19 3.71 51.17 -34.99
CA LEU A 19 3.42 51.25 -33.56
C LEU A 19 4.68 51.66 -32.81
N SER A 20 4.68 52.89 -32.30
CA SER A 20 5.61 53.37 -31.27
C SER A 20 5.14 52.91 -29.89
N ARG A 21 6.07 52.35 -29.09
CA ARG A 21 5.94 51.97 -27.66
C ARG A 21 4.87 50.92 -27.34
N LEU A 22 5.33 49.68 -27.10
CA LEU A 22 4.62 48.74 -26.23
C LEU A 22 5.10 48.98 -24.79
N ASP A 23 4.23 49.52 -23.94
CA ASP A 23 4.37 49.37 -22.50
C ASP A 23 3.69 48.03 -22.14
N ALA A 24 4.49 47.02 -21.79
CA ALA A 24 3.97 45.74 -21.32
C ALA A 24 3.88 45.78 -19.79
N THR A 25 2.65 45.72 -19.27
CA THR A 25 2.39 45.49 -17.84
C THR A 25 2.16 44.00 -17.65
N LEU A 26 3.00 43.35 -16.83
CA LEU A 26 2.81 41.95 -16.44
C LEU A 26 2.12 41.94 -15.07
N ASP A 27 0.80 41.76 -15.05
CA ASP A 27 0.05 41.49 -13.82
C ASP A 27 0.12 39.99 -13.52
N VAL A 28 0.84 39.62 -12.45
CA VAL A 28 0.86 38.25 -11.95
C VAL A 28 -0.15 38.17 -10.81
N ALA A 29 -1.30 37.54 -11.06
CA ALA A 29 -2.28 37.27 -10.02
C ALA A 29 -1.66 36.35 -8.95
N SER A 30 -1.80 36.76 -7.69
CA SER A 30 -1.06 36.24 -6.52
C SER A 30 -1.50 34.86 -6.02
N SER A 31 -1.94 33.95 -6.89
CA SER A 31 -2.55 32.67 -6.49
C SER A 31 -2.00 31.43 -7.16
N ASP A 32 -0.87 31.51 -7.88
CA ASP A 32 -0.21 30.33 -8.46
C ASP A 32 1.00 29.89 -7.60
N PRO A 33 0.88 28.83 -6.78
CA PRO A 33 1.95 28.38 -5.88
C PRO A 33 3.10 27.66 -6.58
N PHE A 34 3.08 27.48 -7.91
CA PHE A 34 4.07 26.68 -8.64
C PHE A 34 5.23 27.46 -9.30
N LEU A 35 5.26 28.80 -9.20
CA LEU A 35 6.32 29.62 -9.82
C LEU A 35 7.34 30.12 -8.79
N GLN A 36 8.54 29.52 -8.81
CA GLN A 36 9.65 29.90 -7.93
C GLN A 36 10.32 31.23 -8.38
N PRO A 37 10.78 32.07 -7.44
CA PRO A 37 11.38 33.40 -7.73
C PRO A 37 12.57 33.38 -8.69
N GLU A 38 13.35 32.28 -8.76
CA GLU A 38 14.51 32.18 -9.65
C GLU A 38 14.13 32.17 -11.13
N VAL A 39 12.94 31.66 -11.49
CA VAL A 39 12.46 31.61 -12.87
C VAL A 39 12.16 33.01 -13.40
N PHE A 40 11.60 33.89 -12.56
CA PHE A 40 11.34 35.29 -12.92
C PHE A 40 12.63 36.10 -13.12
N ALA A 41 13.65 35.85 -12.30
CA ALA A 41 14.95 36.50 -12.44
C ALA A 41 15.65 36.13 -13.78
N GLY A 42 15.44 34.91 -14.26
CA GLY A 42 15.90 34.47 -15.58
C GLY A 42 15.18 35.17 -16.73
N ILE A 43 13.85 35.24 -16.68
CA ILE A 43 13.01 35.84 -17.73
C ILE A 43 13.23 37.35 -17.86
N ALA A 44 13.41 38.07 -16.75
CA ALA A 44 13.69 39.51 -16.77
C ALA A 44 15.07 39.85 -17.38
N GLN A 45 16.02 38.90 -17.31
CA GLN A 45 17.38 39.08 -17.83
C GLN A 45 17.48 38.86 -19.34
N GLU A 46 16.61 38.03 -19.94
CA GLU A 46 16.58 37.78 -21.38
C GLU A 46 15.87 38.87 -22.20
N LEU A 47 14.99 39.66 -21.59
CA LEU A 47 14.10 40.57 -22.34
C LEU A 47 14.46 42.06 -22.30
N ALA A 48 15.58 42.46 -21.66
CA ALA A 48 16.12 43.83 -21.68
C ALA A 48 15.07 44.96 -21.55
N PHE A 49 14.17 44.86 -20.57
CA PHE A 49 13.19 45.92 -20.30
C PHE A 49 13.79 47.00 -19.39
N PRO A 50 13.98 48.25 -19.84
CA PRO A 50 14.54 49.31 -19.00
C PRO A 50 13.58 49.85 -17.92
N HIS A 51 12.32 49.39 -17.89
CA HIS A 51 11.29 49.87 -16.95
C HIS A 51 10.36 48.73 -16.50
N LEU A 52 10.85 47.82 -15.66
CA LEU A 52 10.01 46.80 -15.02
C LEU A 52 9.35 47.39 -13.76
N ARG A 53 8.01 47.42 -13.70
CA ARG A 53 7.26 47.68 -12.46
C ARG A 53 6.76 46.35 -11.91
N LEU A 54 7.15 46.01 -10.69
CA LEU A 54 6.70 44.82 -9.98
C LEU A 54 5.61 45.21 -8.97
N SER A 55 4.47 44.55 -9.00
CA SER A 55 3.40 44.62 -7.99
C SER A 55 3.25 43.24 -7.35
N GLY A 56 3.19 43.18 -6.01
CA GLY A 56 3.10 41.92 -5.25
C GLY A 56 3.14 42.14 -3.74
N SER A 57 2.94 41.09 -2.95
CA SER A 57 3.08 41.16 -1.49
C SER A 57 4.53 41.49 -1.09
N SER A 58 4.73 42.17 0.05
CA SER A 58 6.06 42.67 0.44
C SER A 58 7.11 41.55 0.57
N SER A 59 6.71 40.38 1.06
CA SER A 59 7.59 39.21 1.21
C SER A 59 8.08 38.64 -0.12
N TYR A 60 7.26 38.71 -1.17
CA TYR A 60 7.64 38.25 -2.51
C TYR A 60 8.58 39.24 -3.20
N LEU A 61 8.32 40.54 -3.06
CA LEU A 61 9.18 41.59 -3.61
C LEU A 61 10.57 41.59 -2.96
N ASP A 62 10.66 41.35 -1.65
CA ASP A 62 11.92 41.25 -0.92
C ASP A 62 12.77 40.06 -1.38
N ALA A 63 12.14 38.91 -1.66
CA ALA A 63 12.81 37.72 -2.17
C ALA A 63 13.40 37.96 -3.58
N VAL A 64 12.62 38.58 -4.48
CA VAL A 64 13.06 38.91 -5.84
C VAL A 64 14.20 39.95 -5.83
N LEU A 65 14.10 40.97 -4.99
CA LEU A 65 15.16 41.99 -4.84
C LEU A 65 16.45 41.41 -4.23
N SER A 66 16.33 40.46 -3.31
CA SER A 66 17.48 39.74 -2.74
C SER A 66 18.20 38.89 -3.80
N ALA A 67 17.46 38.17 -4.64
CA ALA A 67 18.02 37.35 -5.72
C ALA A 67 18.75 38.19 -6.79
N ILE A 68 18.18 39.35 -7.18
CA ILE A 68 18.80 40.29 -8.12
C ILE A 68 20.12 40.85 -7.55
N ASN A 69 20.13 41.22 -6.26
CA ASN A 69 21.32 41.76 -5.60
C ASN A 69 22.42 40.70 -5.41
N PHE A 70 22.06 39.44 -5.17
CA PHE A 70 23.01 38.34 -5.04
C PHE A 70 23.73 38.07 -6.37
N GLN A 71 22.99 37.99 -7.48
CA GLN A 71 23.55 37.78 -8.83
C GLN A 71 24.46 38.94 -9.29
N HIS A 72 24.13 40.19 -8.92
CA HIS A 72 24.98 41.35 -9.20
C HIS A 72 26.32 41.32 -8.46
N ARG A 73 26.37 40.72 -7.27
CA ARG A 73 27.61 40.56 -6.48
C ARG A 73 28.48 39.43 -7.02
N VAL A 74 27.89 38.33 -7.47
CA VAL A 74 28.63 37.19 -8.03
C VAL A 74 29.30 37.55 -9.36
N LYS A 75 28.70 38.40 -10.20
CA LYS A 75 29.32 38.86 -11.45
C LYS A 75 30.53 39.80 -11.26
N ARG A 76 30.76 40.37 -10.06
CA ARG A 76 31.95 41.19 -9.77
C ARG A 76 33.15 40.39 -9.26
N TYR A 77 33.02 39.07 -9.08
CA TYR A 77 34.13 38.19 -8.72
C TYR A 77 34.50 37.29 -9.91
N ARG A 78 35.17 37.88 -10.92
CA ARG A 78 35.98 37.13 -11.90
C ARG A 78 37.45 37.44 -11.64
N ARG A 79 38.26 36.37 -11.57
CA ARG A 79 39.71 36.36 -11.26
C ARG A 79 40.49 37.43 -12.05
N PRO A 80 41.47 38.12 -11.43
CA PRO A 80 42.37 39.02 -12.15
C PRO A 80 43.42 38.24 -12.94
N THR A 81 43.62 38.62 -14.19
CA THR A 81 44.75 38.22 -15.02
C THR A 81 46.03 38.90 -14.50
N PRO A 82 47.20 38.22 -14.43
CA PRO A 82 48.42 38.84 -13.93
C PRO A 82 49.04 39.79 -14.95
N GLY A 83 49.38 40.99 -14.50
CA GLY A 83 50.24 41.92 -15.23
C GLY A 83 49.50 43.15 -15.75
N HIS A 84 49.42 44.19 -14.92
CA HIS A 84 49.58 45.61 -15.28
C HIS A 84 49.25 46.43 -14.02
N THR A 85 50.30 46.89 -13.33
CA THR A 85 50.19 47.89 -12.27
C THR A 85 49.97 49.26 -12.90
N ASN A 86 48.85 49.91 -12.60
CA ASN A 86 48.71 51.35 -12.76
C ASN A 86 48.24 51.97 -11.44
N LEU A 87 49.12 52.73 -10.80
CA LEU A 87 49.02 53.27 -9.44
C LEU A 87 48.31 54.64 -9.40
N GLN A 88 47.25 54.84 -10.20
CA GLN A 88 46.58 56.14 -10.30
C GLN A 88 45.05 56.12 -10.14
N GLU A 89 44.47 55.01 -9.71
CA GLU A 89 43.01 54.88 -9.52
C GLU A 89 42.59 54.55 -8.07
N LEU A 90 43.47 54.86 -7.09
CA LEU A 90 43.22 54.64 -5.66
C LEU A 90 43.09 55.92 -4.82
N GLU A 91 43.18 57.12 -5.41
CA GLU A 91 43.12 58.39 -4.65
C GLU A 91 41.79 59.15 -4.71
N ASN A 92 40.76 58.70 -5.45
CA ASN A 92 39.51 59.46 -5.63
C ASN A 92 38.27 58.92 -4.89
N LEU A 93 38.43 58.10 -3.85
CA LEU A 93 37.31 57.68 -2.97
C LEU A 93 37.39 58.24 -1.54
N ALA A 94 38.36 59.12 -1.24
CA ALA A 94 38.57 59.68 0.09
C ALA A 94 37.93 61.08 0.29
N SER A 95 36.72 61.32 -0.23
CA SER A 95 36.00 62.58 0.00
C SER A 95 34.48 62.39 -0.06
N GLN A 96 33.91 61.83 1.00
CA GLN A 96 32.48 61.95 1.33
C GLN A 96 32.37 62.32 2.82
N PRO A 97 31.43 63.20 3.20
CA PRO A 97 31.44 63.89 4.48
C PRO A 97 31.11 62.96 5.65
N ILE A 98 31.79 63.25 6.76
CA ILE A 98 31.69 62.68 8.10
C ILE A 98 30.22 62.76 8.56
N PHE A 99 29.59 61.60 8.76
CA PHE A 99 28.35 61.50 9.51
C PHE A 99 28.62 61.66 11.01
N ASP A 100 27.79 62.48 11.64
CA ASP A 100 27.73 62.82 13.05
C ASP A 100 27.68 61.56 13.95
N HIS A 101 28.75 61.34 14.72
CA HIS A 101 28.84 60.30 15.75
C HIS A 101 28.32 60.84 17.09
N THR A 102 27.01 61.07 17.17
CA THR A 102 26.35 61.28 18.46
C THR A 102 25.00 60.57 18.47
N HIS A 103 25.03 59.25 18.75
CA HIS A 103 23.98 58.43 19.40
C HIS A 103 24.38 56.94 19.26
N CYS A 104 25.31 56.46 20.09
CA CYS A 104 25.55 55.04 20.24
C CYS A 104 24.54 54.47 21.26
N SER A 105 23.28 54.36 20.84
CA SER A 105 22.33 53.48 21.53
C SER A 105 22.68 52.06 21.11
N SER A 106 23.15 51.26 22.07
CA SER A 106 23.33 49.81 21.94
C SER A 106 21.97 49.17 21.63
N GLN A 107 21.57 49.16 20.36
CA GLN A 107 20.51 48.28 19.91
C GLN A 107 21.05 46.86 19.94
N ARG A 108 20.67 46.14 20.99
CA ARG A 108 20.90 44.70 21.13
C ARG A 108 20.10 44.04 20.01
N GLN A 109 20.73 43.84 18.85
CA GLN A 109 20.17 42.99 17.79
C GLN A 109 20.12 41.57 18.35
N THR A 110 18.94 41.14 18.78
CA THR A 110 18.66 39.74 19.06
C THR A 110 18.70 39.03 17.71
N VAL A 111 19.84 38.43 17.37
CA VAL A 111 19.91 37.47 16.27
C VAL A 111 19.06 36.28 16.71
N THR A 112 17.80 36.25 16.30
CA THR A 112 16.93 35.08 16.46
C THR A 112 17.56 33.97 15.63
N GLN A 113 18.12 32.97 16.31
CA GLN A 113 18.52 31.73 15.64
C GLN A 113 17.32 31.22 14.81
N PRO A 114 17.58 30.69 13.60
CA PRO A 114 16.52 30.03 12.85
C PRO A 114 15.88 28.96 13.77
N PRO A 115 14.54 28.79 13.71
CA PRO A 115 13.85 27.82 14.54
C PRO A 115 14.50 26.45 14.35
N VAL A 116 15.03 25.90 15.45
CA VAL A 116 15.57 24.54 15.47
C VAL A 116 14.39 23.59 15.39
N ASP A 117 14.48 22.54 14.56
CA ASP A 117 13.43 21.52 14.49
C ASP A 117 13.20 20.91 15.88
N PRO A 118 11.98 21.00 16.43
CA PRO A 118 11.66 20.44 17.72
C PRO A 118 11.69 18.91 17.73
N VAL A 119 11.79 18.28 16.55
CA VAL A 119 11.85 16.82 16.37
C VAL A 119 13.27 16.42 15.95
N ALA A 120 13.83 15.42 16.62
CA ALA A 120 15.03 14.75 16.19
C ALA A 120 14.69 13.39 15.58
N ILE A 121 15.02 13.20 14.31
CA ILE A 121 14.94 11.93 13.59
C ILE A 121 16.36 11.36 13.46
N SER A 122 16.50 10.05 13.68
CA SER A 122 17.80 9.37 13.69
C SER A 122 17.66 7.88 13.34
N HIS A 123 18.78 7.18 13.21
CA HIS A 123 18.84 5.72 13.04
C HIS A 123 17.93 5.18 11.92
N LEU A 124 17.93 5.85 10.76
CA LEU A 124 17.25 5.33 9.56
C LEU A 124 17.88 3.98 9.19
N SER A 125 17.07 2.94 9.19
CA SER A 125 17.38 1.60 8.68
C SER A 125 16.41 1.30 7.55
N PHE A 126 16.88 1.45 6.31
CA PHE A 126 16.10 1.23 5.11
C PHE A 126 17.04 0.85 3.97
N SER A 127 16.65 -0.11 3.15
CA SER A 127 17.44 -0.57 1.99
C SER A 127 17.49 0.43 0.84
N GLY A 128 16.59 1.43 0.84
CA GLY A 128 16.45 2.38 -0.25
C GLY A 128 15.68 1.81 -1.45
N LYS A 129 14.84 0.78 -1.26
CA LYS A 129 14.14 0.07 -2.33
C LYS A 129 12.63 0.08 -2.14
N GLU A 130 11.89 0.01 -3.23
CA GLU A 130 10.45 -0.25 -3.16
C GLU A 130 10.13 -1.67 -2.70
N GLY A 131 8.94 -1.85 -2.14
CA GLY A 131 8.49 -3.06 -1.46
C GLY A 131 9.09 -3.25 -0.05
N ASP A 132 10.18 -2.54 0.28
CA ASP A 132 10.89 -2.74 1.54
C ASP A 132 10.30 -1.90 2.69
N THR A 133 10.35 -2.49 3.89
CA THR A 133 10.05 -1.81 5.14
C THR A 133 11.31 -1.11 5.67
N GLY A 134 11.18 0.17 6.02
CA GLY A 134 12.19 0.94 6.72
C GLY A 134 11.78 1.27 8.16
N THR A 135 12.75 1.61 8.99
CA THR A 135 12.50 2.16 10.33
C THR A 135 13.35 3.38 10.60
N PHE A 136 12.88 4.27 11.46
CA PHE A 136 13.68 5.36 12.03
C PHE A 136 13.26 5.62 13.48
N GLN A 137 14.09 6.38 14.18
CA GLN A 137 13.89 6.76 15.57
C GLN A 137 13.54 8.24 15.67
N ILE A 138 12.52 8.55 16.47
CA ILE A 138 12.01 9.92 16.67
C ILE A 138 11.91 10.27 18.16
N ARG A 139 12.21 11.53 18.50
CA ARG A 139 11.99 12.13 19.82
C ARG A 139 11.85 13.65 19.71
N LEU A 140 11.38 14.30 20.76
CA LEU A 140 11.47 15.77 20.84
C LEU A 140 12.86 16.21 21.32
N THR A 141 13.32 17.37 20.85
CA THR A 141 14.62 17.95 21.24
C THR A 141 14.56 18.77 22.52
N GLN A 142 13.34 19.17 22.93
CA GLN A 142 13.09 19.92 24.16
C GLN A 142 11.82 19.44 24.86
N ALA A 143 11.79 19.58 26.18
CA ALA A 143 10.62 19.25 26.99
C ALA A 143 9.45 20.18 26.63
N PRO A 144 8.29 19.64 26.21
CA PRO A 144 7.11 20.46 26.01
C PRO A 144 6.50 20.84 27.37
N THR A 145 5.75 21.94 27.42
CA THR A 145 5.04 22.39 28.63
C THR A 145 3.73 21.63 28.87
N SER A 146 3.18 21.00 27.83
CA SER A 146 2.01 20.12 27.87
C SER A 146 2.20 18.95 26.90
N THR A 147 1.26 18.02 26.84
CA THR A 147 1.28 16.95 25.85
C THR A 147 1.28 17.51 24.42
N VAL A 148 2.09 16.91 23.56
CA VAL A 148 2.21 17.18 22.13
C VAL A 148 1.83 15.93 21.37
N THR A 149 1.04 16.09 20.32
CA THR A 149 0.71 15.01 19.40
C THR A 149 1.48 15.23 18.10
N LEU A 150 2.28 14.25 17.71
CA LEU A 150 2.91 14.18 16.40
C LEU A 150 2.03 13.36 15.48
N THR A 151 1.67 13.89 14.33
CA THR A 151 0.87 13.21 13.29
C THR A 151 1.69 13.09 12.02
N PHE A 152 1.88 11.87 11.51
CA PHE A 152 2.44 11.61 10.20
C PHE A 152 1.38 11.83 9.12
N ILE A 153 1.80 12.45 8.03
CA ILE A 153 1.01 12.60 6.82
C ILE A 153 1.66 11.70 5.77
N THR A 154 0.94 10.66 5.36
CA THR A 154 1.42 9.71 4.36
C THR A 154 1.54 10.39 2.99
N GLY A 155 2.68 10.17 2.33
CA GLY A 155 2.90 10.60 0.96
C GLY A 155 2.45 9.52 -0.03
N ASN A 156 2.46 9.83 -1.31
CA ASN A 156 2.17 8.83 -2.34
C ASN A 156 3.18 7.68 -2.26
N PHE A 157 2.69 6.43 -2.22
CA PHE A 157 3.52 5.23 -2.16
C PHE A 157 4.48 5.19 -0.94
N LEU A 158 4.06 5.84 0.14
CA LEU A 158 4.71 5.79 1.45
C LEU A 158 3.65 5.62 2.53
N VAL A 159 3.63 4.45 3.16
CA VAL A 159 2.79 4.21 4.34
C VAL A 159 3.67 4.29 5.57
N VAL A 160 3.24 5.04 6.58
CA VAL A 160 3.96 5.20 7.85
C VAL A 160 3.13 4.59 8.94
N ASP A 161 3.79 3.83 9.80
CA ASP A 161 3.24 3.28 11.02
C ASP A 161 4.02 3.82 12.23
N ALA A 162 3.30 4.46 13.14
CA ALA A 162 3.83 5.18 14.28
C ALA A 162 4.41 4.27 15.38
N ASP A 163 4.38 2.96 15.17
CA ASP A 163 5.09 1.97 15.95
C ASP A 163 5.99 1.06 15.08
N ALA A 164 6.50 -0.02 15.67
CA ALA A 164 7.43 -0.92 15.00
C ALA A 164 6.74 -2.07 14.23
N THR A 165 5.43 -2.26 14.36
CA THR A 165 4.72 -3.44 13.85
C THR A 165 3.25 -3.15 13.54
N VAL A 166 2.77 -3.63 12.39
CA VAL A 166 1.34 -3.51 12.01
C VAL A 166 0.37 -4.33 12.86
N GLN A 167 0.81 -5.01 13.93
CA GLN A 167 -0.01 -5.91 14.75
C GLN A 167 -1.29 -5.24 15.27
N ASN A 168 -1.21 -3.96 15.63
CA ASN A 168 -2.34 -3.19 16.14
C ASN A 168 -3.01 -2.32 15.06
N GLY A 169 -2.75 -2.63 13.79
CA GLY A 169 -3.07 -1.82 12.62
C GLY A 169 -1.98 -0.79 12.31
N THR A 170 -2.22 0.08 11.33
CA THR A 170 -1.35 1.21 11.02
C THR A 170 -1.77 2.43 11.85
N GLN A 171 -0.85 2.99 12.64
CA GLN A 171 -1.09 4.25 13.34
C GLN A 171 -0.31 5.40 12.71
N THR A 172 -0.89 6.59 12.71
CA THR A 172 -0.22 7.79 12.17
C THR A 172 0.14 8.79 13.25
N THR A 173 -0.01 8.45 14.54
CA THR A 173 0.21 9.42 15.63
C THR A 173 1.10 8.89 16.75
N ILE A 174 1.94 9.79 17.29
CA ILE A 174 2.76 9.56 18.48
C ILE A 174 2.45 10.67 19.48
N ARG A 175 2.29 10.33 20.76
CA ARG A 175 2.09 11.31 21.83
C ARG A 175 3.34 11.44 22.68
N PHE A 176 3.76 12.68 22.88
CA PHE A 176 4.86 13.05 23.78
C PHE A 176 4.31 13.87 24.94
N THR A 177 4.71 13.53 26.16
CA THR A 177 4.39 14.22 27.39
C THR A 177 5.63 14.96 27.92
N PRO A 178 5.46 15.93 28.84
CA PRO A 178 6.59 16.56 29.51
C PRO A 178 7.53 15.58 30.24
N GLN A 179 7.09 14.36 30.53
CA GLN A 179 7.87 13.34 31.24
C GLN A 179 8.64 12.41 30.29
N ASP A 180 8.12 12.15 29.08
CA ASP A 180 8.67 11.15 28.15
C ASP A 180 9.11 11.72 26.79
N TRP A 181 9.06 13.04 26.58
CA TRP A 181 9.46 13.72 25.34
C TRP A 181 10.82 13.31 24.77
N HIS A 182 11.76 12.96 25.65
CA HIS A 182 13.14 12.58 25.30
C HIS A 182 13.28 11.09 25.01
N GLN A 183 12.24 10.30 25.32
CA GLN A 183 12.21 8.87 25.04
C GLN A 183 12.10 8.68 23.53
N THR A 184 12.98 7.83 23.01
CA THR A 184 13.01 7.53 21.59
C THR A 184 11.88 6.57 21.24
N ARG A 185 11.16 6.87 20.16
CA ARG A 185 10.12 6.02 19.59
C ARG A 185 10.60 5.50 18.24
N THR A 186 10.40 4.20 17.99
CA THR A 186 10.67 3.62 16.68
C THR A 186 9.42 3.75 15.83
N VAL A 187 9.60 4.20 14.60
CA VAL A 187 8.57 4.37 13.58
C VAL A 187 8.95 3.48 12.41
N SER A 188 7.99 2.75 11.88
CA SER A 188 8.17 1.97 10.67
C SER A 188 7.48 2.67 9.49
N PHE A 189 7.97 2.39 8.28
CA PHE A 189 7.33 2.83 7.06
C PHE A 189 7.56 1.80 5.96
N ILE A 190 6.72 1.83 4.94
CA ILE A 190 6.83 0.98 3.75
C ILE A 190 6.96 1.90 2.54
N ALA A 191 8.02 1.67 1.76
CA ALA A 191 8.16 2.25 0.44
C ALA A 191 7.38 1.38 -0.54
N GLU A 192 6.12 1.72 -0.79
CA GLU A 192 5.23 0.91 -1.63
C GLU A 192 5.70 0.93 -3.09
N LEU A 193 5.34 -0.11 -3.84
CA LEU A 193 5.56 -0.18 -5.29
C LEU A 193 4.69 0.85 -5.99
N ASP A 194 5.27 1.62 -6.89
CA ASP A 194 4.57 2.73 -7.56
C ASP A 194 4.08 2.43 -8.98
N GLY A 195 4.43 1.26 -9.50
CA GLY A 195 4.03 0.82 -10.84
C GLY A 195 4.91 1.36 -11.96
N VAL A 196 6.00 2.08 -11.66
CA VAL A 196 6.91 2.60 -12.69
C VAL A 196 8.27 1.89 -12.68
N CYS A 197 8.86 1.71 -13.85
CA CYS A 197 10.13 0.98 -14.00
C CYS A 197 11.38 1.82 -13.65
N THR A 198 11.22 3.01 -13.10
CA THR A 198 12.31 3.97 -12.83
C THR A 198 12.37 4.33 -11.35
N ASN A 199 13.58 4.58 -10.84
CA ASN A 199 13.76 5.04 -9.46
C ASN A 199 12.96 6.32 -9.17
N ARG A 200 12.46 6.42 -7.94
CA ARG A 200 11.94 7.66 -7.39
C ARG A 200 13.09 8.49 -6.86
N ASP A 201 13.59 9.43 -7.66
CA ASP A 201 14.70 10.31 -7.28
C ASP A 201 14.28 11.50 -6.41
N GLN A 202 12.97 11.78 -6.30
CA GLN A 202 12.43 12.95 -5.59
C GLN A 202 11.08 12.63 -4.95
N GLY A 203 10.69 13.41 -3.94
CA GLY A 203 9.35 13.34 -3.33
C GLY A 203 9.16 12.22 -2.32
N ASN A 204 10.23 11.49 -1.95
CA ASN A 204 10.20 10.43 -0.95
C ASN A 204 10.29 11.02 0.46
N VAL A 205 9.28 11.81 0.82
CA VAL A 205 9.25 12.56 2.06
C VAL A 205 8.20 12.03 3.02
N ILE A 206 8.56 11.94 4.30
CA ILE A 206 7.64 11.73 5.41
C ILE A 206 7.32 13.09 6.01
N ASN A 207 6.11 13.56 5.76
CA ASN A 207 5.61 14.80 6.34
C ASN A 207 5.07 14.52 7.76
N TYR A 208 5.29 15.44 8.68
CA TYR A 208 4.72 15.35 10.03
C TYR A 208 4.31 16.72 10.58
N THR A 209 3.33 16.70 11.46
CA THR A 209 2.84 17.89 12.17
C THR A 209 2.83 17.65 13.67
N LEU A 210 3.25 18.65 14.44
CA LEU A 210 3.04 18.71 15.89
C LEU A 210 1.81 19.58 16.15
N THR A 211 0.95 19.12 17.05
CA THR A 211 -0.21 19.87 17.52
C THR A 211 -0.29 19.88 19.05
N ASP A 212 -1.30 20.58 19.58
CA ASP A 212 -1.56 20.77 21.01
C ASP A 212 -0.53 21.68 21.70
N GLY A 213 0.37 21.12 22.51
CA GLY A 213 1.36 21.89 23.27
C GLY A 213 2.46 22.55 22.44
N LEU A 214 2.60 22.16 21.17
CA LEU A 214 3.60 22.68 20.24
C LEU A 214 3.06 22.55 18.82
N ILE A 215 3.11 23.64 18.05
CA ILE A 215 2.69 23.65 16.65
C ILE A 215 3.92 23.75 15.76
N PHE A 216 4.14 22.74 14.92
CA PHE A 216 5.27 22.67 14.01
C PHE A 216 4.93 21.77 12.82
N ASN A 217 5.48 22.07 11.64
CA ASN A 217 5.41 21.18 10.48
C ASN A 217 6.83 20.86 10.06
N GLY A 218 7.10 19.57 9.87
CA GLY A 218 8.41 19.09 9.44
C GLY A 218 8.31 18.09 8.30
N VAL A 219 9.45 17.89 7.66
CA VAL A 219 9.60 17.02 6.49
C VAL A 219 10.88 16.23 6.67
N TYR A 220 10.79 14.91 6.57
CA TYR A 220 11.95 14.03 6.56
C TYR A 220 12.13 13.42 5.17
N ASP A 221 13.24 13.73 4.52
CA ASP A 221 13.57 13.22 3.18
C ASP A 221 14.32 11.87 3.30
N LEU A 222 13.76 10.83 2.68
CA LEU A 222 14.34 9.49 2.61
C LEU A 222 15.42 9.37 1.53
N GLY A 223 15.54 10.37 0.64
CA GLY A 223 16.43 10.34 -0.51
C GLY A 223 15.85 9.54 -1.68
N THR A 224 16.72 9.01 -2.54
CA THR A 224 16.31 8.17 -3.68
C THR A 224 15.78 6.82 -3.21
N ILE A 225 14.64 6.41 -3.77
CA ILE A 225 14.12 5.05 -3.64
C ILE A 225 14.32 4.34 -4.98
N ALA A 226 15.10 3.27 -4.96
CA ALA A 226 15.38 2.42 -6.10
C ALA A 226 14.14 1.59 -6.44
N ASN A 227 13.74 1.65 -7.70
CA ASN A 227 12.68 0.79 -8.21
C ASN A 227 13.13 -0.67 -8.15
N THR A 228 12.31 -1.50 -7.54
CA THR A 228 12.45 -2.97 -7.55
C THR A 228 11.35 -3.63 -8.36
N TYR A 229 10.33 -2.86 -8.73
CA TYR A 229 9.21 -3.34 -9.48
C TYR A 229 9.52 -3.41 -10.97
N THR A 230 9.52 -4.62 -11.51
CA THR A 230 9.58 -4.85 -12.96
C THR A 230 8.30 -5.61 -13.31
N PRO A 231 7.17 -4.91 -13.52
CA PRO A 231 5.93 -5.58 -13.94
C PRO A 231 6.22 -6.39 -15.19
N ASP A 232 5.89 -7.67 -15.14
CA ASP A 232 5.98 -8.55 -16.29
C ASP A 232 4.60 -8.61 -16.93
N SER A 233 4.31 -7.62 -17.79
CA SER A 233 3.04 -7.54 -18.53
C SER A 233 2.90 -8.62 -19.63
N SER A 234 3.56 -9.76 -19.46
CA SER A 234 3.42 -10.93 -20.31
C SER A 234 3.14 -12.21 -19.53
N HIS A 235 3.22 -12.15 -18.20
CA HIS A 235 2.90 -13.27 -17.31
C HIS A 235 2.08 -12.76 -16.13
N PHE A 236 1.12 -13.56 -15.71
CA PHE A 236 0.41 -13.33 -14.47
C PHE A 236 1.41 -13.24 -13.31
N ASN A 237 1.24 -12.27 -12.40
CA ASN A 237 2.12 -12.10 -11.26
C ASN A 237 1.34 -12.10 -9.94
N ILE A 238 1.81 -12.93 -9.00
CA ILE A 238 1.31 -12.97 -7.61
C ILE A 238 2.40 -12.39 -6.72
N ASP A 239 2.19 -11.15 -6.28
CA ASP A 239 3.10 -10.48 -5.35
C ASP A 239 2.75 -10.82 -3.89
N LEU A 240 3.77 -11.14 -3.10
CA LEU A 240 3.62 -11.53 -1.70
C LEU A 240 4.15 -10.42 -0.79
N ASP A 241 3.24 -9.86 0.01
CA ASP A 241 3.55 -8.78 0.94
C ASP A 241 3.59 -9.27 2.38
N PHE A 242 4.79 -9.35 2.95
CA PHE A 242 5.02 -9.91 4.30
C PHE A 242 4.93 -8.86 5.42
N ARG A 243 4.32 -7.68 5.19
CA ARG A 243 4.20 -6.65 6.25
C ARG A 243 3.47 -7.16 7.49
N ASN A 244 2.59 -8.15 7.34
CA ASN A 244 1.81 -8.74 8.43
C ASN A 244 2.60 -9.81 9.22
N ASP A 245 3.90 -10.01 8.95
CA ASP A 245 4.79 -10.91 9.71
C ASP A 245 5.41 -10.24 10.96
N TYR A 246 4.59 -9.90 11.94
CA TYR A 246 5.09 -9.32 13.19
C TYR A 246 5.73 -10.34 14.15
N LEU A 247 5.59 -11.65 13.87
CA LEU A 247 6.19 -12.73 14.67
C LEU A 247 7.57 -13.15 14.17
N GLY A 248 8.02 -12.67 13.00
CA GLY A 248 9.27 -13.09 12.37
C GLY A 248 9.24 -14.55 11.91
N PHE A 249 8.05 -15.07 11.60
CA PHE A 249 7.85 -16.44 11.10
C PHE A 249 8.40 -16.57 9.68
N TRP A 250 8.36 -15.51 8.86
CA TRP A 250 8.75 -15.51 7.46
C TRP A 250 10.22 -15.12 7.28
N THR A 251 11.12 -16.06 7.55
CA THR A 251 12.54 -15.93 7.21
C THR A 251 12.75 -15.82 5.69
N VAL A 252 13.95 -15.43 5.26
CA VAL A 252 14.29 -15.33 3.82
C VAL A 252 14.01 -16.65 3.09
N GLU A 253 14.37 -17.78 3.71
CA GLU A 253 14.18 -19.11 3.14
C GLU A 253 12.69 -19.46 3.01
N ARG A 254 11.89 -19.13 4.02
CA ARG A 254 10.43 -19.35 4.02
C ARG A 254 9.72 -18.47 3.01
N ARG A 255 10.12 -17.19 2.88
CA ARG A 255 9.63 -16.29 1.84
C ARG A 255 9.94 -16.83 0.45
N SER A 256 11.12 -17.43 0.26
CA SER A 256 11.46 -18.08 -1.02
C SER A 256 10.56 -19.29 -1.33
N LEU A 257 10.16 -20.07 -0.32
CA LEU A 257 9.21 -21.18 -0.52
C LEU A 257 7.80 -20.67 -0.85
N ALA A 258 7.35 -19.62 -0.17
CA ALA A 258 6.07 -18.97 -0.47
C ALA A 258 6.06 -18.39 -1.89
N GLN A 259 7.13 -17.70 -2.28
CA GLN A 259 7.26 -17.17 -3.64
C GLN A 259 7.27 -18.28 -4.69
N LYS A 260 7.88 -19.43 -4.40
CA LYS A 260 7.80 -20.59 -5.30
C LYS A 260 6.35 -21.04 -5.49
N ALA A 261 5.57 -21.16 -4.41
CA ALA A 261 4.15 -21.54 -4.49
C ALA A 261 3.32 -20.53 -5.31
N ALA A 262 3.58 -19.23 -5.12
CA ALA A 262 2.97 -18.16 -5.91
C ALA A 262 3.32 -18.28 -7.41
N ASN A 263 4.60 -18.49 -7.73
CA ASN A 263 5.08 -18.63 -9.10
C ASN A 263 4.50 -19.86 -9.80
N ASP A 264 4.38 -21.00 -9.10
CA ASP A 264 3.83 -22.22 -9.67
C ASP A 264 2.34 -22.03 -10.06
N TRP A 265 1.56 -21.31 -9.25
CA TRP A 265 0.20 -20.91 -9.65
C TRP A 265 0.23 -19.99 -10.88
N ALA A 266 1.02 -18.93 -10.81
CA ALA A 266 1.12 -17.88 -11.83
C ALA A 266 1.55 -18.41 -13.21
N GLU A 267 2.44 -19.40 -13.29
CA GLU A 267 2.99 -19.94 -14.55
C GLU A 267 1.90 -20.45 -15.52
N SER A 268 0.76 -20.90 -14.98
CA SER A 268 -0.33 -21.45 -15.79
C SER A 268 -1.47 -20.47 -16.05
N ILE A 269 -1.48 -19.30 -15.41
CA ILE A 269 -2.52 -18.28 -15.57
C ILE A 269 -2.06 -17.31 -16.65
N ALA A 270 -2.94 -16.98 -17.60
CA ALA A 270 -2.64 -15.95 -18.57
C ALA A 270 -2.55 -14.58 -17.88
N ASP A 271 -1.65 -13.73 -18.35
CA ASP A 271 -1.65 -12.32 -17.96
C ASP A 271 -2.98 -11.69 -18.35
N GLU A 272 -3.63 -11.04 -17.39
CA GLU A 272 -5.01 -10.60 -17.55
C GLU A 272 -5.22 -9.15 -17.12
N TRP A 273 -4.43 -8.58 -16.20
CA TRP A 273 -4.75 -7.28 -15.60
C TRP A 273 -3.54 -6.40 -15.34
N THR A 274 -3.76 -5.09 -15.52
CA THR A 274 -2.80 -4.06 -15.15
C THR A 274 -3.54 -2.92 -14.40
N GLU A 275 -2.78 -1.94 -13.92
CA GLU A 275 -3.28 -0.61 -13.53
C GLU A 275 -4.16 -0.51 -12.27
N LEU A 276 -4.10 -1.45 -11.32
CA LEU A 276 -4.74 -1.21 -10.01
C LEU A 276 -3.81 -0.44 -9.10
N GLN A 277 -4.23 0.78 -8.74
CA GLN A 277 -3.66 1.49 -7.61
C GLN A 277 -4.49 1.21 -6.37
N LEU A 278 -3.96 0.39 -5.48
CA LEU A 278 -4.57 0.08 -4.19
C LEU A 278 -4.22 1.19 -3.19
N ASN A 279 -5.24 1.94 -2.75
CA ASN A 279 -5.10 2.98 -1.72
C ASN A 279 -6.21 2.80 -0.69
N SER A 280 -5.97 1.95 0.31
CA SER A 280 -7.03 1.45 1.18
C SER A 280 -6.52 0.99 2.53
N SER A 281 -7.45 0.85 3.48
CA SER A 281 -7.20 0.18 4.75
C SER A 281 -7.88 -1.19 4.74
N ILE A 282 -7.11 -2.23 5.02
CA ILE A 282 -7.54 -3.63 4.95
C ILE A 282 -7.51 -4.21 6.36
N LYS A 283 -8.53 -4.96 6.74
CA LYS A 283 -8.62 -5.60 8.07
C LYS A 283 -7.63 -6.74 8.18
N LEU A 284 -6.97 -6.89 9.32
CA LEU A 284 -6.07 -8.02 9.55
C LEU A 284 -6.87 -9.31 9.81
N VAL A 285 -6.36 -10.43 9.32
CA VAL A 285 -6.85 -11.77 9.70
C VAL A 285 -6.31 -12.13 11.09
N GLY A 286 -7.21 -12.51 11.99
CA GLY A 286 -6.92 -12.89 13.37
C GLY A 286 -6.49 -14.35 13.52
N ASN A 287 -6.14 -14.74 14.75
CA ASN A 287 -5.67 -16.09 15.06
C ASN A 287 -6.72 -17.19 14.88
N ASP A 288 -7.99 -16.81 14.80
CA ASP A 288 -9.14 -17.69 14.58
C ASP A 288 -9.57 -17.74 13.11
N GLY A 289 -8.82 -17.09 12.22
CA GLY A 289 -9.13 -16.99 10.78
C GLY A 289 -10.17 -15.93 10.43
N TYR A 290 -10.69 -15.19 11.42
CA TYR A 290 -11.66 -14.11 11.19
C TYR A 290 -10.97 -12.75 11.12
N TYR A 291 -11.56 -11.81 10.37
CA TYR A 291 -11.08 -10.43 10.33
C TYR A 291 -11.22 -9.74 11.69
N THR A 292 -10.16 -9.06 12.10
CA THR A 292 -10.11 -8.21 13.30
C THR A 292 -10.58 -6.78 12.99
N ASP A 293 -10.77 -5.97 14.03
CA ASP A 293 -11.02 -4.52 13.88
C ASP A 293 -9.74 -3.72 13.57
N SER A 294 -8.57 -4.35 13.70
CA SER A 294 -7.30 -3.74 13.33
C SER A 294 -7.15 -3.73 11.81
N THR A 295 -6.74 -2.59 11.26
CA THR A 295 -6.54 -2.42 9.82
C THR A 295 -5.14 -1.92 9.53
N PHE A 296 -4.53 -2.42 8.46
CA PHE A 296 -3.30 -1.85 7.92
C PHE A 296 -3.63 -1.01 6.69
N THR A 297 -2.90 0.07 6.49
CA THR A 297 -3.02 0.90 5.29
C THR A 297 -2.02 0.45 4.24
N THR A 298 -2.40 0.55 2.98
CA THR A 298 -1.53 0.32 1.83
C THR A 298 -1.79 1.33 0.73
N GLN A 299 -0.72 1.71 0.03
CA GLN A 299 -0.76 2.64 -1.09
C GLN A 299 0.16 2.14 -2.22
N ARG A 300 -0.24 1.08 -2.93
CA ARG A 300 0.64 0.38 -3.87
C ARG A 300 0.00 0.12 -5.22
N TYR A 301 0.84 -0.01 -6.24
CA TYR A 301 0.45 -0.60 -7.50
C TYR A 301 0.29 -2.13 -7.34
N VAL A 302 -0.67 -2.68 -8.07
CA VAL A 302 -0.95 -4.11 -8.19
C VAL A 302 -1.06 -4.44 -9.68
N ASP A 303 -0.26 -5.41 -10.14
CA ASP A 303 -0.38 -5.99 -11.49
C ASP A 303 -1.59 -6.91 -11.54
N ASP A 304 -1.45 -8.19 -11.23
CA ASP A 304 -2.58 -9.10 -11.24
C ASP A 304 -3.14 -9.29 -9.84
N LEU A 305 -2.29 -9.78 -8.92
CA LEU A 305 -2.68 -10.11 -7.56
C LEU A 305 -1.59 -9.71 -6.55
N VAL A 306 -1.99 -9.04 -5.47
CA VAL A 306 -1.20 -8.93 -4.24
C VAL A 306 -1.83 -9.77 -3.14
N VAL A 307 -1.01 -10.57 -2.46
CA VAL A 307 -1.40 -11.34 -1.29
C VAL A 307 -0.66 -10.81 -0.08
N PHE A 308 -1.38 -10.28 0.91
CA PHE A 308 -0.77 -9.93 2.19
C PHE A 308 -0.62 -11.18 3.05
N VAL A 309 0.63 -11.51 3.34
CA VAL A 309 1.04 -12.73 4.02
C VAL A 309 1.33 -12.41 5.48
N GLY A 310 0.58 -13.05 6.37
CA GLY A 310 0.79 -13.00 7.81
C GLY A 310 1.12 -14.36 8.42
N SER A 311 1.21 -14.37 9.74
CA SER A 311 1.36 -15.57 10.54
C SER A 311 0.36 -15.54 11.69
N LEU A 312 -0.10 -16.71 12.12
CA LEU A 312 -1.04 -16.84 13.22
C LEU A 312 -0.64 -17.94 14.18
N ASN A 313 -1.26 -17.95 15.35
CA ASN A 313 -1.19 -19.08 16.27
C ASN A 313 -2.61 -19.60 16.55
N SER A 314 -3.04 -20.61 15.78
CA SER A 314 -4.31 -21.31 15.96
C SER A 314 -4.23 -22.38 17.06
N ASN A 315 -3.05 -22.57 17.67
CA ASN A 315 -2.70 -23.71 18.51
C ASN A 315 -2.74 -25.04 17.74
N GLY A 316 -2.39 -25.03 16.45
CA GLY A 316 -2.35 -26.20 15.59
C GLY A 316 -3.73 -26.74 15.19
N LEU A 317 -4.77 -25.91 15.25
CA LEU A 317 -6.12 -26.26 14.81
C LEU A 317 -6.32 -26.07 13.30
N ALA A 318 -5.50 -25.22 12.67
CA ALA A 318 -5.47 -24.97 11.23
C ALA A 318 -4.03 -24.86 10.74
N GLY A 319 -3.77 -25.24 9.48
CA GLY A 319 -2.48 -25.02 8.82
C GLY A 319 -2.32 -23.57 8.33
N GLY A 320 -3.44 -22.96 7.93
CA GLY A 320 -3.52 -21.56 7.53
C GLY A 320 -4.96 -21.15 7.27
N PHE A 321 -5.13 -19.90 6.88
CA PHE A 321 -6.36 -19.36 6.30
C PHE A 321 -5.99 -18.46 5.13
N GLY A 322 -6.79 -18.50 4.08
CA GLY A 322 -6.58 -17.75 2.86
C GLY A 322 -7.91 -17.32 2.25
N GLY A 323 -7.91 -16.18 1.59
CA GLY A 323 -9.09 -15.73 0.88
C GLY A 323 -8.91 -14.37 0.20
N PRO A 324 -9.81 -14.05 -0.74
CA PRO A 324 -9.77 -12.77 -1.44
C PRO A 324 -10.31 -11.64 -0.55
N GLU A 325 -9.80 -10.44 -0.77
CA GLU A 325 -10.36 -9.20 -0.24
C GLU A 325 -11.45 -8.70 -1.18
N TYR A 326 -12.67 -9.18 -0.95
CA TYR A 326 -13.84 -8.94 -1.79
C TYR A 326 -14.16 -7.46 -2.09
N ASP A 327 -13.66 -6.53 -1.28
CA ASP A 327 -13.85 -5.08 -1.47
C ASP A 327 -12.91 -4.47 -2.54
N PHE A 328 -11.81 -5.15 -2.93
CA PHE A 328 -10.71 -4.58 -3.75
C PHE A 328 -10.44 -5.35 -5.04
N GLY A 329 -11.48 -5.92 -5.62
CA GLY A 329 -11.37 -6.88 -6.70
C GLY A 329 -11.88 -8.22 -6.21
N GLY A 330 -12.63 -8.89 -7.06
CA GLY A 330 -13.53 -9.93 -6.64
C GLY A 330 -14.94 -9.65 -7.12
N TRP A 331 -15.57 -10.75 -7.46
CA TRP A 331 -16.87 -11.00 -8.04
C TRP A 331 -18.07 -10.25 -7.41
N VAL A 332 -17.88 -9.46 -6.34
CA VAL A 332 -18.94 -8.70 -5.65
C VAL A 332 -19.61 -7.67 -6.55
N THR A 333 -18.90 -7.11 -7.52
CA THR A 333 -19.45 -6.06 -8.40
C THR A 333 -19.52 -6.46 -9.89
N SER A 334 -18.72 -7.44 -10.35
CA SER A 334 -18.81 -8.00 -11.69
C SER A 334 -18.15 -9.39 -11.77
N PRO A 335 -18.69 -10.35 -12.53
CA PRO A 335 -18.02 -11.60 -12.86
C PRO A 335 -16.76 -11.43 -13.74
N ASP A 336 -16.41 -10.20 -14.12
CA ASP A 336 -15.17 -9.91 -14.85
C ASP A 336 -14.03 -9.42 -13.93
N LEU A 337 -14.29 -9.30 -12.61
CA LEU A 337 -13.33 -8.78 -11.64
C LEU A 337 -12.86 -9.92 -10.73
N MET A 338 -11.77 -10.55 -11.13
CA MET A 338 -11.09 -11.54 -10.29
C MET A 338 -10.47 -10.88 -9.05
N PRO A 339 -10.16 -11.67 -8.01
CA PRO A 339 -9.41 -11.16 -6.87
C PRO A 339 -8.11 -10.51 -7.33
N ARG A 340 -7.90 -9.25 -6.94
CA ARG A 340 -6.63 -8.53 -7.14
C ARG A 340 -5.92 -8.26 -5.83
N VAL A 341 -6.63 -8.45 -4.72
CA VAL A 341 -6.11 -8.31 -3.37
C VAL A 341 -6.60 -9.50 -2.58
N ALA A 342 -5.71 -10.10 -1.80
CA ALA A 342 -6.04 -11.23 -0.94
C ALA A 342 -5.18 -11.21 0.32
N GLN A 343 -5.54 -12.07 1.27
CA GLN A 343 -4.73 -12.33 2.44
C GLN A 343 -4.56 -13.84 2.64
N ILE A 344 -3.37 -14.22 3.11
CA ILE A 344 -3.13 -15.54 3.68
C ILE A 344 -2.44 -15.39 5.03
N THR A 345 -2.76 -16.27 5.96
CA THR A 345 -2.10 -16.35 7.27
C THR A 345 -1.76 -17.80 7.56
N ILE A 346 -0.49 -18.08 7.86
CA ILE A 346 0.00 -19.44 8.08
C ILE A 346 0.25 -19.67 9.56
N ASP A 347 -0.15 -20.83 10.07
CA ASP A 347 0.07 -21.17 11.46
C ASP A 347 1.56 -21.35 11.75
N ILE A 348 2.04 -20.74 12.84
CA ILE A 348 3.46 -20.77 13.20
C ILE A 348 4.01 -22.17 13.49
N THR A 349 3.14 -23.16 13.70
CA THR A 349 3.51 -24.57 13.91
C THR A 349 3.75 -25.34 12.62
N VAL A 350 3.43 -24.77 11.45
CA VAL A 350 3.73 -25.39 10.15
C VAL A 350 5.25 -25.46 9.97
N GLY A 351 5.76 -26.68 9.84
CA GLY A 351 7.17 -26.95 9.58
C GLY A 351 7.56 -26.63 8.13
N ASP A 352 8.84 -26.35 7.91
CA ASP A 352 9.37 -26.00 6.58
C ASP A 352 9.10 -27.07 5.51
N GLU A 353 9.01 -28.35 5.93
CA GLU A 353 8.73 -29.48 5.04
C GLU A 353 7.34 -29.43 4.39
N TYR A 354 6.36 -28.77 5.01
CA TYR A 354 5.00 -28.64 4.49
C TYR A 354 4.65 -27.21 4.09
N LEU A 355 5.52 -26.25 4.36
CA LEU A 355 5.21 -24.82 4.19
C LEU A 355 4.82 -24.49 2.75
N TYR A 356 5.54 -25.03 1.76
CA TYR A 356 5.21 -24.83 0.35
C TYR A 356 3.77 -25.27 0.05
N ASN A 357 3.37 -26.46 0.50
CA ASN A 357 2.06 -27.02 0.24
C ASN A 357 0.93 -26.22 0.89
N VAL A 358 1.10 -25.83 2.16
CA VAL A 358 0.11 -25.00 2.86
C VAL A 358 0.00 -23.63 2.19
N VAL A 359 1.11 -22.99 1.82
CA VAL A 359 1.05 -21.71 1.10
C VAL A 359 0.38 -21.86 -0.27
N ALA A 360 0.71 -22.90 -1.04
CA ALA A 360 0.07 -23.15 -2.33
C ALA A 360 -1.44 -23.36 -2.19
N HIS A 361 -1.88 -24.06 -1.14
CA HIS A 361 -3.28 -24.24 -0.80
C HIS A 361 -3.98 -22.91 -0.49
N GLU A 362 -3.41 -22.10 0.41
CA GLU A 362 -4.02 -20.81 0.77
C GLU A 362 -4.01 -19.80 -0.38
N ILE A 363 -3.00 -19.86 -1.28
CA ILE A 363 -3.01 -19.06 -2.52
C ILE A 363 -4.15 -19.50 -3.44
N GLY A 364 -4.48 -20.80 -3.49
CA GLY A 364 -5.67 -21.27 -4.20
C GLY A 364 -6.93 -20.58 -3.70
N HIS A 365 -7.12 -20.47 -2.38
CA HIS A 365 -8.23 -19.70 -1.81
C HIS A 365 -8.13 -18.20 -2.12
N ALA A 366 -6.93 -17.60 -2.06
CA ALA A 366 -6.70 -16.20 -2.43
C ALA A 366 -7.12 -15.89 -3.88
N LEU A 367 -6.90 -16.84 -4.79
CA LEU A 367 -7.35 -16.76 -6.19
C LEU A 367 -8.86 -16.97 -6.36
N GLY A 368 -9.57 -17.31 -5.27
CA GLY A 368 -11.02 -17.53 -5.25
C GLY A 368 -11.42 -19.00 -5.46
N LEU A 369 -10.51 -19.96 -5.33
CA LEU A 369 -10.85 -21.35 -5.55
C LEU A 369 -11.59 -21.96 -4.34
N VAL A 370 -12.71 -22.64 -4.65
CA VAL A 370 -13.61 -23.37 -3.72
C VAL A 370 -13.99 -22.57 -2.45
N GLY A 371 -14.26 -21.27 -2.62
CA GLY A 371 -14.83 -20.36 -1.61
C GLY A 371 -15.96 -19.48 -2.13
N LEU A 372 -16.33 -19.61 -3.40
CA LEU A 372 -17.20 -18.65 -4.08
C LEU A 372 -18.67 -19.04 -4.01
N ASN A 373 -19.35 -18.56 -2.97
CA ASN A 373 -20.81 -18.40 -2.97
C ASN A 373 -21.21 -17.13 -3.75
N TRP A 374 -20.91 -17.09 -5.05
CA TRP A 374 -21.54 -16.07 -5.90
C TRP A 374 -22.81 -16.64 -6.49
N VAL A 375 -23.95 -16.06 -6.10
CA VAL A 375 -25.32 -16.57 -6.31
C VAL A 375 -25.71 -16.81 -7.79
N SER A 376 -24.85 -16.42 -8.75
CA SER A 376 -25.06 -16.65 -10.19
C SER A 376 -23.92 -17.40 -10.92
N TYR A 377 -22.85 -17.80 -10.22
CA TYR A 377 -21.74 -18.65 -10.71
C TYR A 377 -21.46 -19.81 -9.74
N LEU A 378 -22.45 -20.18 -8.92
CA LEU A 378 -22.40 -21.40 -8.13
C LEU A 378 -22.34 -22.58 -9.08
N GLN A 379 -21.12 -22.99 -9.39
CA GLN A 379 -20.83 -24.29 -9.99
C GLN A 379 -20.82 -25.35 -8.90
N GLN A 380 -21.57 -25.15 -7.81
CA GLN A 380 -21.64 -26.07 -6.70
C GLN A 380 -23.09 -26.51 -6.50
N ASP A 381 -23.30 -27.82 -6.42
CA ASP A 381 -24.51 -28.36 -5.83
C ASP A 381 -24.20 -28.60 -4.35
N LEU A 382 -24.83 -27.83 -3.47
CA LEU A 382 -24.67 -27.93 -2.00
C LEU A 382 -25.93 -28.49 -1.33
N THR A 383 -26.85 -29.09 -2.10
CA THR A 383 -28.19 -29.48 -1.61
C THR A 383 -28.13 -30.54 -0.51
N THR A 384 -27.22 -31.50 -0.61
CA THR A 384 -26.95 -32.45 0.48
C THR A 384 -25.45 -32.65 0.65
N PRO A 385 -24.93 -32.67 1.89
CA PRO A 385 -23.49 -32.84 2.14
C PRO A 385 -22.89 -34.06 1.44
N GLN A 386 -23.64 -35.17 1.41
CA GLN A 386 -23.19 -36.45 0.82
C GLN A 386 -23.19 -36.47 -0.71
N THR A 387 -23.78 -35.46 -1.36
CA THR A 387 -23.78 -35.33 -2.81
C THR A 387 -23.20 -33.99 -3.26
N ALA A 388 -22.54 -33.25 -2.36
CA ALA A 388 -22.11 -31.91 -2.70
C ALA A 388 -20.95 -31.97 -3.70
N VAL A 389 -21.07 -31.28 -4.81
CA VAL A 389 -20.12 -31.38 -5.93
C VAL A 389 -19.83 -30.03 -6.54
N PHE A 390 -18.65 -29.88 -7.15
CA PHE A 390 -18.32 -28.79 -8.07
C PHE A 390 -18.48 -29.27 -9.52
N GLN A 391 -19.28 -28.55 -10.31
CA GLN A 391 -19.88 -28.95 -11.58
C GLN A 391 -19.30 -28.21 -12.79
N GLY A 392 -18.15 -27.57 -12.62
CA GLY A 392 -17.48 -26.83 -13.67
C GLY A 392 -17.16 -27.67 -14.91
N GLY A 393 -17.24 -27.07 -16.09
CA GLY A 393 -17.06 -27.78 -17.35
C GLY A 393 -15.62 -28.25 -17.56
N TYR A 394 -14.65 -27.40 -17.20
CA TYR A 394 -13.23 -27.73 -17.29
C TYR A 394 -12.83 -28.77 -16.25
N SER A 395 -13.25 -28.60 -14.99
CA SER A 395 -12.95 -29.48 -13.87
C SER A 395 -13.55 -30.86 -14.11
N ARG A 396 -14.77 -30.94 -14.64
CA ARG A 396 -15.37 -32.22 -15.07
C ARG A 396 -14.56 -32.91 -16.15
N ALA A 397 -14.11 -32.17 -17.17
CA ALA A 397 -13.29 -32.74 -18.23
C ALA A 397 -11.97 -33.30 -17.67
N ALA A 398 -11.33 -32.57 -16.75
CA ALA A 398 -10.13 -33.02 -16.04
C ALA A 398 -10.41 -34.24 -15.13
N ASN A 399 -11.62 -34.37 -14.59
CA ASN A 399 -12.07 -35.47 -13.73
C ASN A 399 -12.81 -36.60 -14.48
N GLY A 400 -12.42 -36.85 -15.73
CA GLY A 400 -12.96 -37.97 -16.52
C GLY A 400 -14.45 -37.86 -16.85
N GLY A 401 -14.99 -36.64 -16.91
CA GLY A 401 -16.39 -36.33 -17.21
C GLY A 401 -17.31 -36.21 -15.98
N ASN A 402 -16.79 -36.49 -14.78
CA ASN A 402 -17.56 -36.49 -13.53
C ASN A 402 -17.38 -35.17 -12.77
N ASP A 403 -18.41 -34.77 -12.03
CA ASP A 403 -18.33 -33.62 -11.13
C ASP A 403 -17.27 -33.86 -10.04
N ILE A 404 -16.67 -32.80 -9.51
CA ILE A 404 -15.67 -32.90 -8.44
C ILE A 404 -16.41 -33.09 -7.11
N PRO A 405 -16.28 -34.23 -6.41
CA PRO A 405 -16.87 -34.39 -5.08
C PRO A 405 -16.22 -33.43 -4.08
N LEU A 406 -17.03 -32.80 -3.23
CA LEU A 406 -16.57 -31.93 -2.16
C LEU A 406 -16.38 -32.70 -0.85
N GLN A 407 -15.54 -32.16 0.04
CA GLN A 407 -15.10 -32.76 1.29
C GLN A 407 -16.26 -33.13 2.24
N SER A 408 -17.41 -32.48 2.11
CA SER A 408 -18.63 -32.82 2.85
C SER A 408 -19.10 -34.25 2.58
N GLN A 409 -18.71 -34.85 1.45
CA GLN A 409 -18.99 -36.25 1.14
C GLN A 409 -18.16 -37.24 1.98
N ASP A 410 -16.99 -36.81 2.50
CA ASP A 410 -16.14 -37.64 3.37
C ASP A 410 -16.66 -37.71 4.82
N GLY A 411 -17.70 -36.92 5.13
CA GLY A 411 -18.30 -36.82 6.45
C GLY A 411 -18.04 -35.48 7.12
N ALA A 412 -18.61 -35.33 8.32
CA ALA A 412 -18.37 -34.14 9.12
C ALA A 412 -16.93 -34.13 9.65
N ASN A 413 -16.32 -32.94 9.70
CA ASN A 413 -15.01 -32.75 10.31
C ASN A 413 -15.04 -33.29 11.76
N PRO A 414 -14.10 -34.17 12.15
CA PRO A 414 -14.15 -34.85 13.45
C PRO A 414 -13.92 -33.91 14.65
N ILE A 415 -13.37 -32.71 14.42
CA ILE A 415 -13.10 -31.70 15.44
C ILE A 415 -14.29 -30.75 15.58
N THR A 416 -14.76 -30.18 14.47
CA THR A 416 -15.84 -29.16 14.51
C THR A 416 -17.23 -29.77 14.47
N GLY A 417 -17.37 -30.98 13.93
CA GLY A 417 -18.66 -31.62 13.65
C GLY A 417 -19.39 -31.00 12.45
N GLU A 418 -18.75 -30.08 11.72
CA GLU A 418 -19.32 -29.37 10.59
C GLU A 418 -18.92 -30.00 9.26
N TYR A 419 -19.75 -29.84 8.23
CA TYR A 419 -19.46 -30.30 6.88
C TYR A 419 -18.69 -29.24 6.11
N ASP A 420 -17.65 -29.68 5.41
CA ASP A 420 -16.79 -28.80 4.63
C ASP A 420 -17.19 -28.81 3.16
N TYR A 421 -17.74 -27.71 2.68
CA TYR A 421 -18.16 -27.53 1.29
C TYR A 421 -17.12 -26.76 0.46
N TRP A 422 -15.98 -26.45 1.06
CA TRP A 422 -14.99 -25.51 0.54
C TRP A 422 -13.71 -26.20 0.07
N HIS A 423 -13.67 -27.54 0.13
CA HIS A 423 -12.53 -28.33 -0.31
C HIS A 423 -12.98 -29.50 -1.18
N PRO A 424 -12.19 -29.92 -2.18
CA PRO A 424 -12.39 -31.21 -2.85
C PRO A 424 -12.23 -32.38 -1.87
N ALA A 425 -13.05 -33.42 -2.05
CA ALA A 425 -13.01 -34.64 -1.23
C ALA A 425 -11.64 -35.32 -1.27
N ALA A 426 -11.35 -36.15 -0.27
CA ALA A 426 -10.09 -36.86 -0.06
C ALA A 426 -9.66 -37.74 -1.26
N GLN A 427 -10.61 -38.14 -2.10
CA GLN A 427 -10.35 -38.92 -3.32
C GLN A 427 -9.95 -38.08 -4.54
N VAL A 428 -10.01 -36.75 -4.46
CA VAL A 428 -9.67 -35.83 -5.55
C VAL A 428 -8.21 -35.42 -5.44
N TYR A 429 -7.41 -35.77 -6.45
CA TYR A 429 -5.98 -35.43 -6.53
C TYR A 429 -5.79 -33.92 -6.79
N SER A 430 -5.73 -33.14 -5.72
CA SER A 430 -5.79 -31.68 -5.72
C SER A 430 -5.00 -31.13 -4.52
N ILE A 431 -4.26 -30.03 -4.70
CA ILE A 431 -3.59 -29.33 -3.58
C ILE A 431 -4.62 -28.82 -2.54
N MET A 432 -5.86 -28.65 -2.98
CA MET A 432 -6.98 -28.13 -2.19
C MET A 432 -7.69 -29.21 -1.38
N SER A 433 -7.34 -30.48 -1.56
CA SER A 433 -7.87 -31.57 -0.73
C SER A 433 -6.96 -31.82 0.47
N TYR A 434 -7.53 -31.90 1.69
CA TYR A 434 -6.74 -32.16 2.90
C TYR A 434 -5.94 -33.46 2.85
N GLN A 435 -6.45 -34.48 2.15
CA GLN A 435 -5.78 -35.78 2.03
C GLN A 435 -4.53 -35.72 1.15
N TRP A 436 -4.52 -34.82 0.17
CA TRP A 436 -3.46 -34.70 -0.83
C TRP A 436 -2.53 -33.52 -0.57
N LEU A 437 -2.93 -32.59 0.30
CA LEU A 437 -2.17 -31.39 0.66
C LEU A 437 -0.69 -31.68 0.87
N TYR A 438 -0.35 -32.77 1.57
CA TYR A 438 1.04 -33.11 1.92
C TYR A 438 1.72 -34.08 0.94
N ASP A 439 0.99 -34.62 -0.03
CA ASP A 439 1.46 -35.66 -0.95
C ASP A 439 1.69 -35.14 -2.38
N VAL A 440 1.06 -34.03 -2.75
CA VAL A 440 1.27 -33.40 -4.07
C VAL A 440 2.45 -32.45 -4.04
N SER A 441 3.11 -32.26 -5.19
CA SER A 441 4.27 -31.36 -5.30
C SER A 441 3.89 -29.90 -5.63
N GLY A 442 2.60 -29.59 -5.77
CA GLY A 442 2.08 -28.29 -6.18
C GLY A 442 0.64 -28.38 -6.73
N PRO A 443 0.11 -27.28 -7.27
CA PRO A 443 -1.20 -27.26 -7.93
C PRO A 443 -1.30 -28.30 -9.05
N THR A 444 -2.42 -29.01 -9.12
CA THR A 444 -2.66 -30.09 -10.09
C THR A 444 -3.52 -29.63 -11.27
N THR A 445 -3.67 -30.48 -12.28
CA THR A 445 -4.59 -30.21 -13.40
C THR A 445 -6.04 -29.99 -12.95
N ILE A 446 -6.47 -30.62 -11.85
CA ILE A 446 -7.83 -30.40 -11.31
C ILE A 446 -7.94 -28.99 -10.75
N ASP A 447 -6.92 -28.53 -10.01
CA ASP A 447 -6.90 -27.20 -9.39
C ASP A 447 -6.99 -26.10 -10.46
N TYR A 448 -6.15 -26.19 -11.49
CA TYR A 448 -6.17 -25.28 -12.63
C TYR A 448 -7.48 -25.33 -13.42
N ALA A 449 -8.08 -26.52 -13.58
CA ALA A 449 -9.35 -26.64 -14.28
C ALA A 449 -10.50 -26.00 -13.48
N MET A 450 -10.51 -26.15 -12.15
CA MET A 450 -11.46 -25.46 -11.27
C MET A 450 -11.27 -23.94 -11.27
N LEU A 451 -10.02 -23.48 -11.39
CA LEU A 451 -9.72 -22.07 -11.52
C LEU A 451 -10.19 -21.50 -12.87
N ALA A 452 -10.00 -22.24 -13.97
CA ALA A 452 -10.52 -21.87 -15.29
C ALA A 452 -12.04 -21.77 -15.33
N ASP A 453 -12.70 -22.70 -14.63
CA ASP A 453 -14.14 -22.69 -14.42
C ASP A 453 -14.61 -21.49 -13.59
N SER A 454 -13.76 -20.99 -12.69
CA SER A 454 -13.98 -19.74 -11.95
C SER A 454 -13.69 -18.51 -12.81
N GLY A 455 -13.35 -18.67 -14.09
CA GLY A 455 -13.28 -17.61 -15.10
C GLY A 455 -11.86 -17.31 -15.62
N TYR A 456 -10.81 -17.81 -14.95
CA TYR A 456 -9.43 -17.51 -15.32
C TYR A 456 -9.11 -18.12 -16.68
N SER A 457 -8.32 -17.42 -17.49
CA SER A 457 -7.73 -17.99 -18.70
C SER A 457 -6.49 -18.79 -18.32
N ILE A 458 -6.60 -20.11 -18.34
CA ILE A 458 -5.53 -21.02 -17.95
C ILE A 458 -4.87 -21.65 -19.18
N TYR A 459 -3.55 -21.55 -19.28
CA TYR A 459 -2.77 -22.19 -20.34
C TYR A 459 -2.91 -23.72 -20.28
N GLY A 460 -3.14 -24.34 -21.44
CA GLY A 460 -3.27 -25.80 -21.55
C GLY A 460 -4.61 -26.38 -21.09
N VAL A 461 -5.52 -25.58 -20.51
CA VAL A 461 -6.87 -26.01 -20.15
C VAL A 461 -7.83 -25.66 -21.31
N THR A 462 -7.99 -26.59 -22.25
CA THR A 462 -8.91 -26.43 -23.39
C THR A 462 -10.09 -27.39 -23.28
N ALA A 463 -11.19 -26.94 -22.70
CA ALA A 463 -12.50 -27.55 -22.92
C ALA A 463 -13.36 -26.62 -23.77
N SER A 464 -14.27 -27.18 -24.57
CA SER A 464 -15.29 -26.38 -25.25
C SER A 464 -16.16 -25.71 -24.19
N LEU A 465 -16.05 -24.38 -24.07
CA LEU A 465 -16.95 -23.57 -23.24
C LEU A 465 -18.41 -23.99 -23.52
N PRO A 466 -19.28 -24.11 -22.51
CA PRO A 466 -20.71 -24.22 -22.76
C PRO A 466 -21.16 -23.02 -23.61
N ALA A 467 -22.07 -23.25 -24.56
CA ALA A 467 -22.36 -22.36 -25.70
C ALA A 467 -22.89 -20.95 -25.36
N THR A 468 -22.98 -20.59 -24.08
CA THR A 468 -23.50 -19.32 -23.61
C THR A 468 -22.57 -18.73 -22.55
N ARG A 469 -21.44 -18.14 -22.98
CA ARG A 469 -20.78 -17.12 -22.16
C ARG A 469 -21.75 -15.93 -22.09
N PRO A 470 -22.08 -15.38 -20.92
CA PRO A 470 -22.77 -14.09 -20.86
C PRO A 470 -21.98 -13.09 -21.71
N THR A 471 -22.65 -12.42 -22.63
CA THR A 471 -22.00 -11.40 -23.46
C THR A 471 -21.58 -10.24 -22.55
N ILE A 472 -20.27 -10.12 -22.33
CA ILE A 472 -19.65 -9.04 -21.57
C ILE A 472 -19.80 -7.75 -22.37
N VAL A 473 -20.57 -6.80 -21.84
CA VAL A 473 -20.54 -5.42 -22.33
C VAL A 473 -19.42 -4.73 -21.58
N LYS A 474 -18.30 -4.46 -22.28
CA LYS A 474 -17.19 -3.65 -21.74
C LYS A 474 -17.77 -2.35 -21.19
N ALA A 475 -17.67 -2.11 -19.89
CA ALA A 475 -18.04 -0.83 -19.31
C ALA A 475 -17.21 0.26 -20.00
N SER A 476 -17.88 1.23 -20.61
CA SER A 476 -17.23 2.42 -21.13
C SER A 476 -16.53 3.16 -19.99
N ASP A 477 -15.27 3.53 -20.18
CA ASP A 477 -14.46 4.30 -19.24
C ASP A 477 -15.28 5.36 -18.50
N PRO A 478 -15.20 5.46 -17.16
CA PRO A 478 -15.74 6.59 -16.45
C PRO A 478 -14.85 7.81 -16.74
N SER A 479 -15.11 8.50 -17.86
CA SER A 479 -14.51 9.80 -18.11
C SER A 479 -14.87 10.74 -16.95
N THR A 480 -13.84 11.25 -16.28
CA THR A 480 -13.86 12.31 -15.28
C THR A 480 -15.00 13.30 -15.47
N SER A 481 -16.09 13.11 -14.73
CA SER A 481 -17.14 14.12 -14.60
C SER A 481 -16.82 15.00 -13.40
N ALA A 482 -16.38 16.21 -13.69
CA ALA A 482 -16.17 17.26 -12.70
C ALA A 482 -17.48 17.51 -11.93
N ILE A 483 -17.46 17.24 -10.62
CA ILE A 483 -18.55 17.60 -9.70
C ILE A 483 -18.57 19.13 -9.61
N THR A 484 -19.51 19.75 -10.31
CA THR A 484 -19.85 21.16 -10.12
C THR A 484 -20.96 21.22 -9.07
N THR A 485 -20.61 21.55 -7.82
CA THR A 485 -21.59 21.85 -6.77
C THR A 485 -22.19 23.22 -7.01
N THR A 486 -23.40 23.28 -7.57
CA THR A 486 -24.29 24.44 -7.44
C THR A 486 -25.30 24.17 -6.33
N SER A 487 -25.10 24.86 -5.21
CA SER A 487 -26.09 25.02 -4.15
C SER A 487 -27.24 25.89 -4.65
N ASP A 488 -28.46 25.35 -4.70
CA ASP A 488 -29.66 26.16 -4.85
C ASP A 488 -30.69 25.85 -3.77
N THR A 489 -31.19 26.93 -3.19
CA THR A 489 -32.11 26.97 -2.05
C THR A 489 -33.46 27.43 -2.58
N SER A 490 -34.50 26.59 -2.54
CA SER A 490 -35.88 27.10 -2.51
C SER A 490 -36.91 26.07 -2.09
N SER A 491 -37.66 26.44 -1.07
CA SER A 491 -38.95 25.92 -0.61
C SER A 491 -40.09 26.15 -1.60
N SER A 492 -41.04 25.19 -1.75
CA SER A 492 -42.49 25.44 -1.59
C SER A 492 -43.38 24.20 -1.88
N THR A 493 -44.13 23.79 -0.85
CA THR A 493 -45.55 23.39 -0.79
C THR A 493 -46.27 22.61 -1.91
N SER A 494 -46.82 21.45 -1.48
CA SER A 494 -48.22 20.97 -1.60
C SER A 494 -48.48 19.65 -2.36
N PRO A 495 -49.49 18.87 -1.91
CA PRO A 495 -49.41 17.41 -1.86
C PRO A 495 -50.21 16.72 -2.97
N VAL A 496 -49.75 15.53 -3.38
CA VAL A 496 -50.54 14.58 -4.18
C VAL A 496 -50.74 13.31 -3.36
N THR A 497 -52.01 13.03 -3.10
CA THR A 497 -52.56 11.85 -2.46
C THR A 497 -52.40 10.64 -3.37
N ALA A 498 -51.81 9.55 -2.87
CA ALA A 498 -51.99 8.22 -3.45
C ALA A 498 -52.01 7.19 -2.32
N GLU A 499 -53.17 6.54 -2.18
CA GLU A 499 -53.43 5.38 -1.34
C GLU A 499 -52.51 4.21 -1.71
N ILE A 500 -51.84 3.61 -0.73
CA ILE A 500 -51.39 2.22 -0.80
C ILE A 500 -51.74 1.52 0.51
N ASN A 501 -52.46 0.41 0.35
CA ASN A 501 -52.96 -0.48 1.38
C ASN A 501 -51.86 -1.02 2.31
N SER A 502 -52.06 -0.83 3.61
CA SER A 502 -51.34 -1.49 4.69
C SER A 502 -51.99 -2.84 5.01
N SER A 503 -51.30 -3.95 4.74
CA SER A 503 -51.60 -5.25 5.33
C SER A 503 -50.55 -5.61 6.38
N THR A 504 -51.00 -5.56 7.62
CA THR A 504 -50.37 -5.99 8.86
C THR A 504 -50.06 -7.48 8.86
N ILE A 505 -48.81 -7.87 9.16
CA ILE A 505 -48.53 -9.15 9.84
C ILE A 505 -47.54 -8.87 10.96
N SER A 506 -47.98 -9.19 12.17
CA SER A 506 -47.22 -9.20 13.41
C SER A 506 -46.91 -10.64 13.76
N SER A 507 -45.66 -10.98 14.04
CA SER A 507 -45.32 -11.94 15.09
C SER A 507 -43.85 -11.88 15.49
N THR A 508 -43.66 -11.58 16.76
CA THR A 508 -42.49 -11.80 17.61
C THR A 508 -42.08 -13.28 17.70
N ALA A 509 -40.77 -13.55 17.70
CA ALA A 509 -40.16 -14.61 18.51
C ALA A 509 -38.68 -14.31 18.80
N ASN A 510 -38.43 -13.90 20.06
CA ASN A 510 -37.11 -13.91 20.69
C ASN A 510 -36.71 -15.38 20.95
N THR A 511 -35.52 -15.79 20.51
CA THR A 511 -34.79 -16.90 21.14
C THR A 511 -33.31 -16.54 21.23
N SER A 512 -32.85 -16.34 22.46
CA SER A 512 -31.45 -16.21 22.83
C SER A 512 -30.83 -17.60 22.87
N PHE A 513 -29.81 -17.85 22.04
CA PHE A 513 -28.98 -19.05 22.14
C PHE A 513 -27.65 -18.68 22.79
N GLN A 514 -27.42 -19.14 24.03
CA GLN A 514 -26.10 -19.15 24.65
C GLN A 514 -25.30 -20.34 24.09
N ARG A 515 -24.14 -20.09 23.50
CA ARG A 515 -23.16 -21.14 23.15
C ARG A 515 -22.33 -21.51 24.39
N PRO A 516 -22.06 -22.81 24.64
CA PRO A 516 -21.05 -23.24 25.61
C PRO A 516 -19.64 -23.15 25.01
N THR A 517 -18.67 -22.78 25.85
CA THR A 517 -17.23 -22.78 25.59
C THR A 517 -16.69 -24.20 25.40
N PRO A 518 -15.81 -24.49 24.42
CA PRO A 518 -15.14 -25.78 24.34
C PRO A 518 -13.87 -25.81 25.20
N ALA A 519 -13.72 -26.91 25.95
CA ALA A 519 -12.51 -27.26 26.68
C ALA A 519 -11.46 -27.85 25.71
N ALA A 520 -10.22 -27.37 25.81
CA ALA A 520 -9.07 -27.82 25.03
C ALA A 520 -8.67 -29.27 25.36
N ARG A 521 -8.52 -30.10 24.32
CA ARG A 521 -7.66 -31.31 24.34
C ARG A 521 -7.00 -31.51 22.97
N ALA A 522 -5.68 -31.68 23.02
CA ALA A 522 -4.76 -31.85 21.91
C ALA A 522 -4.97 -33.15 21.12
N PHE A 523 -4.68 -33.11 19.82
CA PHE A 523 -4.58 -34.28 18.97
C PHE A 523 -3.21 -34.95 19.15
N ALA A 524 -3.23 -36.25 19.45
CA ALA A 524 -2.18 -37.19 19.12
C ALA A 524 -2.84 -38.30 18.30
N CYS A 525 -2.59 -38.32 16.99
CA CYS A 525 -3.14 -39.36 16.12
C CYS A 525 -2.20 -40.57 16.11
N SER A 526 -2.81 -41.74 16.33
CA SER A 526 -2.15 -43.02 16.55
C SER A 526 -1.65 -43.60 15.22
N CYS A 527 -0.34 -43.79 15.09
CA CYS A 527 0.23 -44.68 14.09
C CYS A 527 0.10 -46.14 14.53
N LEU A 528 -0.38 -46.97 13.61
CA LEU A 528 -0.46 -48.42 13.72
C LEU A 528 0.94 -49.01 14.01
N VAL A 529 1.02 -49.78 15.09
CA VAL A 529 2.24 -50.38 15.64
C VAL A 529 2.84 -51.44 14.70
N CYS A 530 4.06 -51.19 14.20
CA CYS A 530 5.04 -52.26 13.98
C CYS A 530 5.75 -52.56 15.32
N SER A 531 5.67 -53.81 15.76
CA SER A 531 6.15 -54.27 17.06
C SER A 531 7.68 -54.43 17.10
N GLY A 532 8.38 -53.42 17.61
CA GLY A 532 9.77 -53.49 18.06
C GLY A 532 9.86 -53.20 19.55
N ARG A 533 10.10 -54.22 20.37
CA ARG A 533 10.34 -54.12 21.83
C ARG A 533 11.58 -53.26 22.11
N TRP A 534 11.42 -52.17 22.85
CA TRP A 534 12.48 -51.62 23.71
C TRP A 534 11.90 -51.22 25.07
N THR A 535 12.52 -51.75 26.12
CA THR A 535 12.23 -51.53 27.53
C THR A 535 12.60 -50.13 27.97
N ALA A 536 11.67 -49.46 28.66
CA ALA A 536 11.88 -48.18 29.32
C ALA A 536 12.81 -48.30 30.53
N LEU A 537 13.77 -47.39 30.64
CA LEU A 537 14.39 -46.97 31.90
C LEU A 537 14.08 -45.48 32.10
N ASN A 538 13.51 -45.17 33.24
CA ASN A 538 13.15 -43.82 33.68
C ASN A 538 14.37 -43.06 34.23
N PRO A 539 14.26 -41.71 34.38
CA PRO A 539 15.37 -40.79 34.31
C PRO A 539 16.02 -40.52 35.67
N VAL A 540 17.29 -40.12 35.65
CA VAL A 540 17.96 -39.46 36.78
C VAL A 540 18.62 -38.18 36.28
N SER A 541 18.45 -37.18 37.12
CA SER A 541 18.93 -35.80 37.17
C SER A 541 20.37 -35.51 36.75
N ASP A 542 20.56 -34.22 36.44
CA ASP A 542 21.81 -33.44 36.44
C ASP A 542 22.86 -33.76 35.36
N LEU A 543 23.10 -32.78 34.48
CA LEU A 543 24.43 -32.17 34.41
C LEU A 543 24.39 -30.84 33.63
N SER A 544 24.59 -29.76 34.37
CA SER A 544 25.30 -28.59 33.87
C SER A 544 26.77 -28.98 33.60
N ALA A 545 27.37 -28.32 32.59
CA ALA A 545 28.77 -28.41 32.14
C ALA A 545 29.09 -29.46 31.06
N ALA A 546 29.29 -28.97 29.82
CA ALA A 546 30.60 -28.99 29.17
C ALA A 546 30.58 -28.22 27.85
N ILE A 547 31.25 -27.06 27.84
CA ILE A 547 31.89 -26.50 26.65
C ILE A 547 33.18 -27.31 26.42
N ALA A 548 33.43 -27.67 25.15
CA ALA A 548 34.73 -27.93 24.49
C ALA A 548 34.86 -29.31 23.80
N GLN A 549 35.18 -29.23 22.49
CA GLN A 549 35.77 -30.24 21.59
C GLN A 549 34.88 -31.39 21.08
N VAL A 550 34.36 -31.25 19.86
CA VAL A 550 34.91 -31.79 18.58
C VAL A 550 34.49 -30.86 17.46
#